data_AF-A0A938PEG6-F1
#
_entry.id   AF-A0A938PEG6-F1
#
_cell.length_a   1.000
_cell.length_b   1.000
_cell.length_c   1.000
_cell.angle_alpha   90.00
_cell.angle_beta   90.00
_cell.angle_gamma   90.00
#
_symmetry.space_group_name_H-M   'P 1'
#
loop_
_entity.id
_entity.type
_entity.pdbx_description
1 polymer ?
#
loop_
_entity_poly.entity_id
_entity_poly.type
_entity_poly.pdbx_seq_one_letter_code
_entity_poly.pdbx_strand_id
1 'polypeptide(L)'
;MKIIADESIPQVKEAFGSFGKIELCSGREITGEILHDADVLLVRSITTVNETLLKKSSIKFVGTVTIGTDHIDQKYLSSQNISFADAAGCNAFSVAEW
;
A
#
# COMPACT_ATOMS: atom_id res chain seq x y z
N MET A 1 -2.65 -15.42 -3.43
CA MET A 1 -2.42 -13.96 -3.38
C MET A 1 -1.88 -13.63 -2.00
N LYS A 2 -0.67 -13.07 -1.93
CA LYS A 2 -0.07 -12.59 -0.69
C LYS A 2 -0.21 -11.07 -0.61
N ILE A 3 -0.75 -10.59 0.51
CA ILE A 3 -1.02 -9.18 0.77
C ILE A 3 -0.15 -8.74 1.93
N ILE A 4 0.73 -7.77 1.70
CA ILE A 4 1.50 -7.12 2.76
C ILE A 4 0.77 -5.83 3.12
N ALA A 5 0.45 -5.67 4.40
CA ALA A 5 -0.23 -4.49 4.88
C ALA A 5 0.50 -3.87 6.07
N ASP A 6 0.48 -2.53 6.15
CA ASP A 6 0.91 -1.81 7.34
C ASP A 6 0.01 -2.18 8.53
N GLU A 7 0.62 -2.59 9.63
CA GLU A 7 -0.08 -3.09 10.83
C GLU A 7 -1.02 -2.06 11.48
N SER A 8 -0.77 -0.78 11.22
CA SER A 8 -1.56 0.31 11.78
C SER A 8 -2.73 0.72 10.89
N ILE A 9 -2.98 0.00 9.77
CA ILE A 9 -4.22 0.16 9.00
C ILE A 9 -5.34 -0.56 9.75
N PRO A 10 -6.37 0.17 10.25
CA PRO A 10 -7.47 -0.46 10.97
C PRO A 10 -8.27 -1.39 10.06
N GLN A 11 -8.73 -2.52 10.62
CA GLN A 11 -9.64 -3.47 9.97
C GLN A 11 -9.13 -4.06 8.64
N VAL A 12 -7.82 -3.93 8.34
CA VAL A 12 -7.26 -4.40 7.06
C VAL A 12 -7.45 -5.90 6.85
N LYS A 13 -7.42 -6.69 7.93
CA LYS A 13 -7.69 -8.13 7.89
C LYS A 13 -9.14 -8.45 7.54
N GLU A 14 -10.09 -7.68 8.07
CA GLU A 14 -11.52 -7.89 7.82
C GLU A 14 -11.88 -7.44 6.40
N ALA A 15 -11.33 -6.31 5.95
CA ALA A 15 -11.59 -5.78 4.62
C ALA A 15 -10.97 -6.63 3.50
N PHE A 16 -9.75 -7.13 3.69
CA PHE A 16 -9.00 -7.80 2.63
C PHE A 16 -8.83 -9.32 2.82
N GLY A 17 -9.24 -9.87 3.96
CA GLY A 17 -8.94 -11.27 4.33
C GLY A 17 -9.55 -12.30 3.39
N SER A 18 -10.65 -11.96 2.72
CA SER A 18 -11.31 -12.80 1.72
C SER A 18 -10.55 -12.88 0.39
N PHE A 19 -9.63 -11.94 0.11
CA PHE A 19 -8.90 -11.87 -1.17
C PHE A 19 -7.56 -12.62 -1.14
N GLY A 20 -7.00 -12.90 0.04
CA GLY A 20 -5.71 -13.56 0.14
C GLY A 20 -5.14 -13.64 1.56
N LYS A 21 -3.91 -14.14 1.65
CA LYS A 21 -3.18 -14.23 2.92
C LYS A 21 -2.58 -12.87 3.25
N ILE A 22 -3.01 -12.29 4.38
CA ILE A 22 -2.53 -11.00 4.86
C ILE A 22 -1.40 -11.20 5.87
N GLU A 23 -0.29 -10.53 5.62
CA GLU A 23 0.85 -10.41 6.53
C GLU A 23 0.97 -8.95 6.95
N LEU A 24 0.92 -8.71 8.25
CA LEU A 24 1.05 -7.36 8.80
C LEU A 24 2.53 -7.09 9.06
N CYS A 25 3.01 -5.95 8.59
CA CYS A 25 4.35 -5.47 8.87
C CYS A 25 4.27 -4.01 9.34
N SER A 26 5.22 -3.60 10.17
CA SER A 26 5.43 -2.19 10.44
C SER A 26 5.82 -1.48 9.13
N GLY A 27 5.18 -0.36 8.79
CA GLY A 27 5.47 0.38 7.56
C GLY A 27 6.92 0.81 7.41
N ARG A 28 7.69 0.88 8.51
CA ARG A 28 9.14 1.16 8.51
C ARG A 28 10.00 -0.08 8.21
N GLU A 29 9.47 -1.26 8.44
CA GLU A 29 10.15 -2.54 8.26
C GLU A 29 9.83 -3.18 6.90
N ILE A 30 8.97 -2.56 6.09
CA ILE A 30 8.68 -3.03 4.74
C ILE A 30 9.92 -2.87 3.86
N THR A 31 10.50 -4.00 3.46
CA THR A 31 11.67 -4.07 2.57
C THR A 31 11.33 -4.85 1.31
N GLY A 32 12.14 -4.67 0.26
CA GLY A 32 11.96 -5.41 -1.00
C GLY A 32 12.03 -6.93 -0.85
N GLU A 33 12.70 -7.44 0.20
CA GLU A 33 12.75 -8.87 0.52
C GLU A 33 11.38 -9.40 0.99
N ILE A 34 10.69 -8.65 1.83
CA ILE A 34 9.32 -8.98 2.27
C ILE A 34 8.35 -8.96 1.08
N LEU A 35 8.56 -8.00 0.16
CA LEU A 35 7.74 -7.81 -1.02
C LEU A 35 8.05 -8.78 -2.17
N HIS A 36 9.10 -9.59 -2.05
CA HIS A 36 9.53 -10.49 -3.13
C HIS A 36 8.43 -11.46 -3.56
N ASP A 37 7.71 -12.03 -2.59
CA ASP A 37 6.61 -12.98 -2.79
C ASP A 37 5.21 -12.33 -2.60
N ALA A 38 5.15 -11.00 -2.53
CA ALA A 38 3.91 -10.28 -2.35
C ALA A 38 3.28 -9.89 -3.69
N ASP A 39 1.95 -10.01 -3.80
CA ASP A 39 1.19 -9.51 -4.95
C ASP A 39 0.65 -8.10 -4.70
N VAL A 40 0.30 -7.79 -3.45
CA VAL A 40 -0.41 -6.57 -3.05
C VAL A 40 0.31 -5.91 -1.88
N LEU A 41 0.48 -4.59 -1.96
CA LEU A 41 1.06 -3.77 -0.91
C LEU A 41 0.05 -2.71 -0.45
N LEU A 42 -0.32 -2.72 0.83
CA LEU A 42 -1.20 -1.72 1.46
C LEU A 42 -0.40 -0.92 2.48
N VAL A 43 -0.24 0.38 2.26
CA VAL A 43 0.65 1.23 3.06
C VAL A 43 -0.03 2.51 3.53
N ARG A 44 0.65 3.21 4.42
CA ARG A 44 0.36 4.59 4.81
C ARG A 44 1.54 5.49 4.42
N SER A 45 1.42 6.79 4.68
CA SER A 45 2.41 7.81 4.32
C SER A 45 3.82 7.62 4.89
N ILE A 46 4.00 6.71 5.85
CA ILE A 46 5.30 6.39 6.45
C ILE A 46 6.19 5.54 5.54
N THR A 47 5.61 4.78 4.61
CA THR A 47 6.36 3.88 3.72
C THR A 47 6.58 4.56 2.39
N THR A 48 7.83 4.85 2.02
CA THR A 48 8.14 5.36 0.69
C THR A 48 8.11 4.24 -0.34
N VAL A 49 7.16 4.28 -1.27
CA VAL A 49 7.01 3.32 -2.36
C VAL A 49 7.63 3.90 -3.62
N ASN A 50 8.80 3.41 -3.99
CA ASN A 50 9.56 3.86 -5.16
C ASN A 50 10.23 2.67 -5.88
N GLU A 51 11.00 2.96 -6.94
CA GLU A 51 11.76 1.93 -7.66
C GLU A 51 12.59 1.07 -6.72
N THR A 52 13.35 1.67 -5.79
CA THR A 52 14.26 0.95 -4.91
C THR A 52 13.54 -0.11 -4.08
N LEU A 53 12.35 0.20 -3.57
CA LEU A 53 11.53 -0.74 -2.80
C LEU A 53 10.96 -1.87 -3.68
N LEU A 54 10.53 -1.54 -4.89
CA LEU A 54 9.73 -2.43 -5.74
C LEU A 54 10.53 -3.21 -6.80
N LYS A 55 11.77 -2.82 -7.10
CA LYS A 55 12.58 -3.35 -8.21
C LYS A 55 12.77 -4.87 -8.22
N LYS A 56 12.69 -5.53 -7.07
CA LYS A 56 12.80 -7.00 -6.92
C LYS A 56 11.53 -7.65 -6.38
N SER A 57 10.44 -6.89 -6.34
CA SER A 57 9.16 -7.33 -5.80
C SER A 57 8.28 -7.92 -6.90
N SER A 58 7.32 -8.77 -6.50
CA SER A 58 6.28 -9.30 -7.40
C SER A 58 4.98 -8.50 -7.33
N ILE A 59 5.06 -7.26 -6.82
CA ILE A 59 3.91 -6.41 -6.55
C ILE A 59 3.22 -6.02 -7.86
N LYS A 60 1.90 -6.25 -7.89
CA LYS A 60 1.01 -5.88 -9.00
C LYS A 60 0.04 -4.78 -8.62
N PHE A 61 -0.18 -4.57 -7.32
CA PHE A 61 -1.07 -3.55 -6.79
C PHE A 61 -0.48 -2.86 -5.56
N VAL A 62 -0.55 -1.52 -5.55
CA VAL A 62 -0.21 -0.68 -4.40
C VAL A 62 -1.43 0.13 -4.01
N GLY A 63 -1.84 0.00 -2.75
CA GLY A 63 -2.89 0.81 -2.13
C GLY A 63 -2.31 1.70 -1.04
N THR A 64 -2.61 3.00 -1.05
CA THR A 64 -2.32 3.88 0.09
C THR A 64 -3.59 4.30 0.81
N VAL A 65 -3.62 4.14 2.13
CA VAL A 65 -4.74 4.53 2.99
C VAL A 65 -4.52 5.93 3.55
N THR A 66 -4.05 6.84 2.70
CA THR A 66 -3.82 8.26 3.05
C THR A 66 -4.25 9.16 1.90
N ILE A 67 -4.55 10.43 2.22
CA ILE A 67 -4.95 11.44 1.24
C ILE A 67 -3.77 11.87 0.36
N GLY A 68 -2.57 11.94 0.95
CA GLY A 68 -1.37 12.42 0.25
C GLY A 68 -0.62 11.29 -0.42
N THR A 69 -0.32 11.42 -1.70
CA THR A 69 0.42 10.41 -2.49
C THR A 69 1.91 10.74 -2.65
N ASP A 70 2.46 11.69 -1.88
CA ASP A 70 3.86 12.16 -1.99
C ASP A 70 4.89 11.03 -1.79
N HIS A 71 4.55 10.07 -0.93
CA HIS A 71 5.34 8.87 -0.64
C HIS A 71 5.27 7.80 -1.74
N ILE A 72 4.49 8.00 -2.81
CA ILE A 72 4.26 7.02 -3.88
C ILE A 72 4.81 7.55 -5.22
N ASP A 73 5.76 6.83 -5.80
CA ASP A 73 6.27 7.09 -7.14
C ASP A 73 5.30 6.55 -8.21
N GLN A 74 4.22 7.28 -8.46
CA GLN A 74 3.18 6.89 -9.43
C GLN A 74 3.72 6.74 -10.86
N LYS A 75 4.79 7.47 -11.22
CA LYS A 75 5.42 7.34 -12.54
C LYS A 75 6.09 5.98 -12.66
N TYR A 76 6.82 5.57 -11.63
CA TYR A 76 7.42 4.25 -11.58
C TYR A 76 6.35 3.14 -11.61
N LEU A 77 5.29 3.26 -10.80
CA LEU A 77 4.18 2.29 -10.80
C LEU A 77 3.58 2.12 -12.19
N SER A 78 3.28 3.24 -12.87
CA SER A 78 2.76 3.24 -14.24
C SER A 78 3.73 2.59 -15.23
N SER A 79 5.02 2.91 -15.16
CA SER A 79 6.05 2.32 -16.03
C SER A 79 6.23 0.82 -15.84
N GLN A 80 5.92 0.28 -14.66
CA GLN A 80 6.00 -1.15 -14.34
C GLN A 80 4.64 -1.86 -14.48
N ASN A 81 3.60 -1.16 -14.96
CA ASN A 81 2.23 -1.68 -15.05
C ASN A 81 1.66 -2.14 -13.70
N ILE A 82 2.09 -1.49 -12.62
CA ILE A 82 1.60 -1.73 -11.26
C ILE A 82 0.36 -0.86 -11.06
N SER A 83 -0.75 -1.49 -10.71
CA SER A 83 -2.00 -0.79 -10.41
C SER A 83 -1.87 -0.02 -9.10
N PHE A 84 -2.36 1.22 -9.10
CA PHE A 84 -2.32 2.09 -7.93
C PHE A 84 -3.72 2.55 -7.56
N ALA A 85 -4.03 2.54 -6.26
CA ALA A 85 -5.20 3.19 -5.71
C ALA A 85 -4.83 3.98 -4.45
N ASP A 86 -5.38 5.18 -4.35
CA ASP A 86 -5.31 5.99 -3.14
C ASP A 86 -6.70 6.13 -2.50
N ALA A 87 -6.70 6.56 -1.24
CA ALA A 87 -7.91 6.81 -0.48
C ALA A 87 -8.33 8.30 -0.54
N ALA A 88 -8.13 8.99 -1.67
CA ALA A 88 -8.63 10.35 -1.85
C ALA A 88 -10.13 10.39 -1.57
N GLY A 89 -10.54 11.32 -0.70
CA GLY A 89 -11.93 11.49 -0.28
C GLY A 89 -12.34 10.69 0.96
N CYS A 90 -11.49 9.83 1.54
CA CYS A 90 -11.82 9.10 2.77
C CYS A 90 -12.13 10.03 3.97
N ASN A 91 -11.55 11.24 3.99
CA ASN A 91 -11.84 12.28 4.99
C ASN A 91 -12.71 13.43 4.45
N ALA A 92 -13.31 13.31 3.26
CA ALA A 92 -14.15 14.39 2.70
C ALA A 92 -15.38 14.70 3.57
N PHE A 93 -15.85 13.72 4.36
CA PHE A 93 -16.93 13.93 5.33
C PHE A 93 -16.45 14.63 6.62
N SER A 94 -15.23 14.35 7.11
CA SER A 94 -14.72 14.98 8.34
C SER A 94 -14.34 16.45 8.19
N VAL A 95 -14.08 16.92 6.97
CA VAL A 95 -13.79 18.34 6.67
C VAL A 95 -15.07 19.18 6.50
N ALA A 96 -16.23 18.54 6.34
CA ALA A 96 -17.51 19.23 6.23
C ALA A 96 -18.14 19.60 7.58
N GLU A 97 -17.58 19.14 8.70
CA GLU A 97 -18.07 19.40 10.07
C GLU A 97 -17.18 20.37 10.89
N TRP A 98 -16.35 21.20 10.23
CA TRP A 98 -15.60 22.27 10.91
C TRP A 98 -16.08 23.67 10.51
#